data_AF-A0A954WZF0-F1
#
_entry.id   AF-A0A954WZF0-F1
#
_cell.length_a   1.000
_cell.length_b   1.000
_cell.length_c   1.000
_cell.angle_alpha   90.00
_cell.angle_beta   90.00
_cell.angle_gamma   90.00
#
_symmetry.space_group_name_H-M   'P 1'
#
loop_
_entity.id
_entity.type
_entity.pdbx_description
1 polymer ?
#
loop_
_entity_poly.entity_id
_entity_poly.type
_entity_poly.pdbx_seq_one_letter_code
_entity_poly.pdbx_strand_id
1 'polypeptide(L)'
;VDHIPKLIDGTAIPRPQPAEGVSYYPKRQQEDGLIYWTDGSNEIYNLVRAVTHPFHGAFSFLDDDPSIKITIWQLIPFDTHLIWPDAKPGEITEVFGDGSFIVRTGDTSVLIEEYDGIELGVTDVGRRFGHLSLPRKEWKDLPR
;
A
#
# COMPACT_ATOMS: atom_id res chain seq x y z
N VAL A 1 25.39 15.56 18.19
CA VAL A 1 25.21 16.78 19.03
C VAL A 1 26.20 17.88 18.61
N ASP A 2 27.13 17.55 17.72
CA ASP A 2 28.35 18.30 17.38
C ASP A 2 28.15 19.57 16.53
N HIS A 3 26.94 19.79 16.03
CA HIS A 3 26.59 20.96 15.22
C HIS A 3 25.94 22.07 16.02
N ILE A 4 25.34 21.76 17.19
CA ILE A 4 24.63 22.74 18.02
C ILE A 4 25.58 23.84 18.50
N PRO A 5 26.78 23.55 19.06
CA PRO A 5 27.71 24.60 19.45
C PRO A 5 28.11 25.50 18.28
N LYS A 6 28.37 24.91 17.10
CA LYS A 6 28.77 25.65 15.88
C LYS A 6 27.67 26.56 15.32
N LEU A 7 26.41 26.19 15.54
CA LEU A 7 25.27 27.04 15.19
C LEU A 7 25.13 28.21 16.18
N ILE A 8 25.37 27.95 17.47
CA ILE A 8 25.29 28.96 18.55
C ILE A 8 26.44 29.98 18.43
N ASP A 9 27.66 29.52 18.18
CA ASP A 9 28.85 30.37 18.08
C ASP A 9 29.03 30.99 16.68
N GLY A 10 28.15 30.66 15.72
CA GLY A 10 28.17 31.20 14.35
C GLY A 10 29.26 30.63 13.45
N THR A 11 29.93 29.53 13.82
CA THR A 11 31.01 28.89 13.04
C THR A 11 30.54 27.77 12.12
N ALA A 12 29.24 27.50 12.04
CA ALA A 12 28.67 26.49 11.15
C ALA A 12 28.90 26.86 9.67
N ILE A 13 29.50 25.95 8.90
CA ILE A 13 29.75 26.10 7.45
C ILE A 13 28.70 25.28 6.69
N PRO A 14 27.65 25.91 6.11
CA PRO A 14 26.68 25.19 5.29
C PRO A 14 27.30 24.75 3.96
N ARG A 15 26.82 23.64 3.43
CA ARG A 15 27.18 23.15 2.10
C ARG A 15 25.93 23.14 1.21
N PRO A 16 25.97 23.77 0.02
CA PRO A 16 24.89 23.63 -0.95
C PRO A 16 24.66 22.16 -1.31
N GLN A 17 23.39 21.76 -1.43
CA GLN A 17 23.04 20.44 -1.97
C GLN A 17 23.39 20.41 -3.47
N PRO A 18 23.95 19.31 -4.01
CA PRO A 18 24.17 19.16 -5.45
C PRO A 18 22.86 19.31 -6.23
N ALA A 19 22.92 19.93 -7.41
CA ALA A 19 21.75 20.07 -8.28
C ALA A 19 21.43 18.76 -9.05
N GLU A 20 22.43 17.91 -9.23
CA GLU A 20 22.30 16.62 -9.90
C GLU A 20 21.62 15.59 -8.99
N GLY A 21 20.64 14.87 -9.52
CA GLY A 21 19.91 13.84 -8.77
C GLY A 21 18.84 14.37 -7.80
N VAL A 22 18.54 15.68 -7.83
CA VAL A 22 17.46 16.25 -7.00
C VAL A 22 16.11 15.77 -7.52
N SER A 23 15.29 15.23 -6.63
CA SER A 23 13.89 14.91 -6.86
C SER A 23 13.03 15.53 -5.77
N TYR A 24 11.79 15.87 -6.11
CA TYR A 24 10.85 16.48 -5.18
C TYR A 24 9.57 15.66 -5.10
N TYR A 25 9.35 15.03 -3.96
CA TYR A 25 8.12 14.31 -3.67
C TYR A 25 7.13 15.26 -2.98
N PRO A 26 5.99 15.58 -3.61
CA PRO A 26 4.95 16.39 -2.99
C PRO A 26 4.29 15.67 -1.81
N LYS A 27 3.57 16.44 -1.00
CA LYS A 27 2.86 15.92 0.17
C LYS A 27 1.84 14.85 -0.26
N ARG A 28 1.91 13.69 0.39
CA ARG A 28 0.92 12.63 0.26
C ARG A 28 -0.40 12.99 0.95
N GLN A 29 -1.50 12.57 0.35
CA GLN A 29 -2.86 12.68 0.87
C GLN A 29 -3.43 11.30 1.17
N GLN A 30 -4.61 11.25 1.78
CA GLN A 30 -5.25 9.98 2.10
C GLN A 30 -5.54 9.17 0.84
N GLU A 31 -5.92 9.80 -0.26
CA GLU A 31 -6.18 9.13 -1.55
C GLU A 31 -4.97 8.36 -2.09
N ASP A 32 -3.74 8.76 -1.71
CA ASP A 32 -2.50 8.08 -2.12
C ASP A 32 -2.30 6.72 -1.42
N GLY A 33 -3.25 6.32 -0.56
CA GLY A 33 -3.34 5.00 0.08
C GLY A 33 -4.21 3.99 -0.68
N LEU A 34 -4.84 4.38 -1.80
CA LEU A 34 -5.70 3.50 -2.57
C LEU A 34 -4.90 2.35 -3.20
N ILE A 35 -5.32 1.11 -2.97
CA ILE A 35 -4.67 -0.08 -3.50
C ILE A 35 -5.17 -0.36 -4.92
N TYR A 36 -4.23 -0.48 -5.84
CA TYR A 36 -4.48 -0.99 -7.19
C TYR A 36 -4.02 -2.44 -7.24
N TRP A 37 -4.96 -3.37 -7.16
CA TRP A 37 -4.65 -4.80 -7.09
C TRP A 37 -3.94 -5.38 -8.32
N THR A 38 -3.96 -4.65 -9.44
CA THR A 38 -3.15 -4.95 -10.63
C THR A 38 -1.65 -4.75 -10.44
N ASP A 39 -1.24 -4.09 -9.36
CA ASP A 39 0.17 -3.94 -9.00
C ASP A 39 0.75 -5.25 -8.48
N GLY A 40 2.08 -5.34 -8.49
CA GLY A 40 2.76 -6.49 -7.92
C GLY A 40 2.62 -6.53 -6.39
N SER A 41 2.77 -7.73 -5.85
CA SER A 41 2.70 -8.04 -4.42
C SER A 41 3.65 -7.17 -3.58
N ASN A 42 4.87 -6.93 -4.08
CA ASN A 42 5.86 -6.10 -3.40
C ASN A 42 5.51 -4.61 -3.44
N GLU A 43 4.95 -4.12 -4.52
CA GLU A 43 4.47 -2.74 -4.65
C GLU A 43 3.32 -2.48 -3.67
N ILE A 44 2.36 -3.40 -3.59
CA ILE A 44 1.25 -3.33 -2.65
C ILE A 44 1.76 -3.43 -1.19
N TYR A 45 2.68 -4.35 -0.91
CA TYR A 45 3.34 -4.45 0.40
C TYR A 45 4.06 -3.16 0.81
N ASN A 46 4.81 -2.55 -0.11
CA ASN A 46 5.50 -1.29 0.12
C ASN A 46 4.51 -0.14 0.36
N LEU A 47 3.39 -0.11 -0.37
CA LEU A 47 2.31 0.85 -0.13
C LEU A 47 1.77 0.70 1.31
N VAL A 48 1.35 -0.50 1.70
CA VAL A 48 0.80 -0.75 3.05
C VAL A 48 1.79 -0.33 4.13
N ARG A 49 3.06 -0.72 4.01
CA ARG A 49 4.11 -0.31 4.96
C ARG A 49 4.35 1.20 5.02
N ALA A 50 4.15 1.90 3.91
CA ALA A 50 4.35 3.35 3.85
C ALA A 50 3.18 4.14 4.45
N VAL A 51 2.00 3.53 4.63
CA VAL A 51 0.80 4.20 5.15
C VAL A 51 0.11 3.48 6.32
N THR A 52 0.77 2.50 6.94
CA THR A 52 0.27 1.81 8.14
C THR A 52 0.23 2.73 9.38
N HIS A 53 -0.13 2.22 10.56
CA HIS A 53 -0.20 3.03 11.78
C HIS A 53 1.08 3.84 12.04
N PRO A 54 0.97 5.12 12.47
CA PRO A 54 -0.24 5.86 12.83
C PRO A 54 -0.85 6.68 11.67
N PHE A 55 -0.58 6.32 10.41
CA PHE A 55 -1.11 7.02 9.23
C PHE A 55 -2.55 6.56 8.88
N HIS A 56 -3.03 6.97 7.71
CA HIS A 56 -4.42 6.76 7.27
C HIS A 56 -4.75 5.34 6.79
N GLY A 57 -3.76 4.46 6.67
CA GLY A 57 -3.92 3.10 6.16
C GLY A 57 -4.01 3.02 4.64
N ALA A 58 -3.64 1.86 4.09
CA ALA A 58 -3.94 1.56 2.69
C ALA A 58 -5.38 1.07 2.60
N PHE A 59 -6.10 1.30 1.51
CA PHE A 59 -7.52 0.96 1.45
C PHE A 59 -7.99 0.51 0.07
N SER A 60 -9.11 -0.20 0.08
CA SER A 60 -9.77 -0.72 -1.12
C SER A 60 -11.27 -0.91 -0.85
N PHE A 61 -12.03 -1.33 -1.87
CA PHE A 61 -13.48 -1.48 -1.81
C PHE A 61 -13.90 -2.84 -2.33
N LEU A 62 -14.69 -3.59 -1.56
CA LEU A 62 -15.16 -4.91 -1.97
C LEU A 62 -16.28 -4.77 -2.99
N ASP A 63 -16.22 -5.56 -4.06
CA ASP A 63 -17.11 -5.55 -5.22
C ASP A 63 -17.27 -4.18 -5.89
N ASP A 64 -16.23 -3.32 -5.78
CA ASP A 64 -16.28 -1.92 -6.20
C ASP A 64 -17.49 -1.15 -5.60
N ASP A 65 -17.91 -1.50 -4.38
CA ASP A 65 -18.97 -0.81 -3.63
C ASP A 65 -18.36 0.21 -2.65
N PRO A 66 -18.68 1.52 -2.76
CA PRO A 66 -18.13 2.56 -1.88
C PRO A 66 -18.57 2.41 -0.41
N SER A 67 -19.61 1.64 -0.12
CA SER A 67 -20.08 1.37 1.24
C SER A 67 -19.32 0.24 1.94
N ILE A 68 -18.60 -0.60 1.17
CA ILE A 68 -17.86 -1.76 1.68
C ILE A 68 -16.36 -1.49 1.55
N LYS A 69 -15.85 -0.58 2.39
CA LYS A 69 -14.45 -0.18 2.41
C LYS A 69 -13.64 -1.02 3.40
N ILE A 70 -12.49 -1.51 2.96
CA ILE A 70 -11.45 -2.09 3.82
C ILE A 70 -10.28 -1.11 3.98
N THR A 71 -9.74 -1.01 5.19
CA THR A 71 -8.43 -0.42 5.44
C THR A 71 -7.46 -1.50 5.91
N ILE A 72 -6.33 -1.65 5.23
CA ILE A 72 -5.32 -2.69 5.47
C ILE A 72 -4.10 -2.06 6.15
N TRP A 73 -3.73 -2.64 7.29
CA TRP A 73 -2.62 -2.19 8.15
C TRP A 73 -1.39 -3.09 8.01
N GLN A 74 -1.61 -4.39 7.81
CA GLN A 74 -0.55 -5.37 7.62
C GLN A 74 -0.94 -6.41 6.57
N LEU A 75 0.00 -6.67 5.66
CA LEU A 75 -0.03 -7.80 4.74
C LEU A 75 1.39 -8.27 4.46
N ILE A 76 1.53 -9.49 3.97
CA ILE A 76 2.80 -10.05 3.51
C ILE A 76 2.65 -10.65 2.11
N PRO A 77 3.67 -10.55 1.23
CA PRO A 77 3.72 -11.36 0.01
C PRO A 77 3.59 -12.85 0.34
N PHE A 78 2.71 -13.55 -0.38
CA PHE A 78 2.41 -14.95 -0.13
C PHE A 78 3.20 -15.88 -1.05
N ASP A 79 3.23 -17.17 -0.70
CA ASP A 79 4.05 -18.20 -1.38
C ASP A 79 3.79 -18.22 -2.90
N THR A 80 4.87 -18.11 -3.68
CA THR A 80 4.83 -18.11 -5.15
C THR A 80 4.53 -19.48 -5.76
N HIS A 81 4.59 -20.55 -4.97
CA HIS A 81 4.27 -21.91 -5.39
C HIS A 81 2.77 -22.23 -5.23
N LEU A 82 2.04 -21.47 -4.39
CA LEU A 82 0.59 -21.54 -4.29
C LEU A 82 -0.02 -20.54 -5.27
N ILE A 83 -0.54 -21.05 -6.39
CA ILE A 83 -1.04 -20.24 -7.49
C ILE A 83 -2.54 -20.46 -7.72
N TRP A 84 -3.22 -19.35 -7.97
CA TRP A 84 -4.62 -19.32 -8.43
C TRP A 84 -4.64 -18.73 -9.84
N PRO A 85 -4.37 -19.54 -10.88
CA PRO A 85 -4.14 -19.04 -12.24
C PRO A 85 -5.37 -18.36 -12.86
N ASP A 86 -6.57 -18.79 -12.46
CA ASP A 86 -7.83 -18.24 -12.95
C ASP A 86 -8.34 -17.05 -12.13
N ALA A 87 -7.75 -16.79 -10.96
CA ALA A 87 -8.14 -15.69 -10.08
C ALA A 87 -7.69 -14.35 -10.67
N LYS A 88 -8.56 -13.34 -10.54
CA LYS A 88 -8.28 -12.00 -11.05
C LYS A 88 -7.62 -11.13 -9.98
N PRO A 89 -6.81 -10.13 -10.35
CA PRO A 89 -6.31 -9.17 -9.38
C PRO A 89 -7.42 -8.57 -8.51
N GLY A 90 -7.23 -8.62 -7.20
CA GLY A 90 -8.17 -8.18 -6.16
C GLY A 90 -9.11 -9.28 -5.67
N GLU A 91 -9.11 -10.46 -6.29
CA GLU A 91 -9.99 -11.56 -5.90
C GLU A 91 -9.53 -12.21 -4.59
N ILE A 92 -10.48 -12.45 -3.69
CA ILE A 92 -10.28 -13.20 -2.46
C ILE A 92 -10.21 -14.67 -2.83
N THR A 93 -9.06 -15.29 -2.58
CA THR A 93 -8.78 -16.67 -2.99
C THR A 93 -8.92 -17.69 -1.85
N GLU A 94 -8.74 -17.25 -0.61
CA GLU A 94 -8.86 -18.07 0.59
C GLU A 94 -9.19 -17.17 1.78
N VAL A 95 -10.01 -17.64 2.73
CA VAL A 95 -10.28 -16.97 4.01
C VAL A 95 -10.06 -17.98 5.14
N PHE A 96 -9.20 -17.64 6.09
CA PHE A 96 -8.82 -18.51 7.20
C PHE A 96 -9.72 -18.29 8.42
N GLY A 97 -9.72 -19.27 9.33
CA GLY A 97 -10.58 -19.24 10.53
C GLY A 97 -10.22 -18.16 11.55
N ASP A 98 -9.04 -17.55 11.45
CA ASP A 98 -8.62 -16.40 12.26
C ASP A 98 -8.99 -15.04 11.64
N GLY A 99 -9.65 -15.05 10.47
CA GLY A 99 -10.04 -13.85 9.73
C GLY A 99 -8.99 -13.36 8.73
N SER A 100 -7.76 -13.89 8.76
CA SER A 100 -6.78 -13.58 7.72
C SER A 100 -7.23 -14.15 6.36
N PHE A 101 -6.79 -13.55 5.25
CA PHE A 101 -7.24 -13.97 3.92
C PHE A 101 -6.22 -13.65 2.82
N ILE A 102 -6.30 -14.40 1.73
CA ILE A 102 -5.40 -14.26 0.58
C ILE A 102 -6.08 -13.51 -0.54
N VAL A 103 -5.41 -12.49 -1.07
CA VAL A 103 -5.86 -11.74 -2.26
C VAL A 103 -4.86 -11.89 -3.40
N ARG A 104 -5.38 -12.18 -4.59
CA ARG A 104 -4.60 -12.21 -5.83
C ARG A 104 -4.12 -10.81 -6.20
N THR A 105 -2.83 -10.66 -6.50
CA THR A 105 -2.24 -9.41 -7.01
C THR A 105 -1.98 -9.51 -8.52
N GLY A 106 -1.36 -8.50 -9.13
CA GLY A 106 -1.02 -8.50 -10.55
C GLY A 106 -0.03 -9.61 -10.94
N ASP A 107 0.79 -10.07 -10.01
CA ASP A 107 1.86 -11.05 -10.20
C ASP A 107 1.62 -12.35 -9.41
N THR A 108 1.39 -12.26 -8.10
CA THR A 108 1.32 -13.37 -7.13
C THR A 108 0.11 -13.17 -6.20
N SER A 109 0.25 -13.35 -4.90
CA SER A 109 -0.81 -13.13 -3.93
C SER A 109 -0.22 -12.51 -2.67
N VAL A 110 -1.07 -11.94 -1.83
CA VAL A 110 -0.71 -11.44 -0.51
C VAL A 110 -1.63 -12.02 0.55
N LEU A 111 -1.09 -12.29 1.73
CA LEU A 111 -1.86 -12.59 2.93
C LEU A 111 -2.11 -11.30 3.69
N ILE A 112 -3.37 -10.97 3.94
CA ILE A 112 -3.77 -9.84 4.79
C ILE A 112 -3.98 -10.35 6.21
N GLU A 113 -3.29 -9.71 7.17
CA GLU A 113 -3.24 -10.14 8.57
C GLU A 113 -3.93 -9.15 9.50
N GLU A 114 -3.88 -7.86 9.19
CA GLU A 114 -4.48 -6.80 10.01
C GLU A 114 -5.21 -5.78 9.14
N TYR A 115 -6.50 -5.61 9.41
CA TYR A 115 -7.38 -4.73 8.65
C TYR A 115 -8.62 -4.33 9.47
N ASP A 116 -9.27 -3.25 9.04
CA ASP A 116 -10.51 -2.73 9.61
C ASP A 116 -11.58 -2.53 8.52
N GLY A 117 -12.84 -2.39 8.96
CA GLY A 117 -13.96 -1.89 8.15
C GLY A 117 -14.86 -2.96 7.54
N ILE A 118 -14.43 -4.22 7.54
CA ILE A 118 -15.21 -5.36 7.06
C ILE A 118 -14.96 -6.60 7.93
N GLU A 119 -15.87 -7.57 7.86
CA GLU A 119 -15.67 -8.94 8.33
C GLU A 119 -15.87 -9.87 7.12
N LEU A 120 -14.96 -10.83 6.95
CA LEU A 120 -14.99 -11.78 5.84
C LEU A 120 -15.16 -13.21 6.37
N GLY A 121 -15.88 -14.02 5.62
CA GLY A 121 -15.98 -15.45 5.83
C GLY A 121 -15.66 -16.24 4.56
N VAL A 122 -15.67 -17.57 4.67
CA VAL A 122 -15.43 -18.48 3.54
C VAL A 122 -16.38 -18.27 2.36
N THR A 123 -17.56 -17.68 2.59
CA THR A 123 -18.54 -17.33 1.55
C THR A 123 -18.11 -16.15 0.68
N ASP A 124 -17.11 -15.38 1.11
CA ASP A 124 -16.60 -14.22 0.38
C ASP A 124 -15.50 -14.57 -0.63
N VAL A 125 -15.03 -15.83 -0.64
CA VAL A 125 -14.09 -16.32 -1.67
C VAL A 125 -14.70 -16.12 -3.06
N GLY A 126 -13.90 -15.57 -3.98
CA GLY A 126 -14.30 -15.18 -5.32
C GLY A 126 -14.86 -13.76 -5.45
N ARG A 127 -15.19 -13.09 -4.33
CA ARG A 127 -15.47 -11.64 -4.34
C ARG A 127 -14.19 -10.87 -4.60
N ARG A 128 -14.32 -9.62 -5.10
CA ARG A 128 -13.16 -8.89 -5.62
C ARG A 128 -13.05 -7.49 -5.04
N PHE A 129 -11.89 -7.18 -4.49
CA PHE A 129 -11.51 -5.82 -4.16
C PHE A 129 -11.18 -5.00 -5.40
N GLY A 130 -11.53 -3.73 -5.35
CA GLY A 130 -11.30 -2.77 -6.42
C GLY A 130 -11.04 -1.37 -5.90
N HIS A 131 -11.15 -0.42 -6.81
CA HIS A 131 -10.74 0.96 -6.59
C HIS A 131 -11.77 1.96 -7.11
N LEU A 132 -13.03 1.51 -7.31
CA LEU A 132 -14.16 2.33 -7.77
C LEU A 132 -13.90 3.01 -9.13
N SER A 133 -13.04 2.41 -9.96
CA SER A 133 -12.52 3.05 -11.20
C SER A 133 -11.82 4.40 -10.98
N LEU A 134 -11.37 4.71 -9.76
CA LEU A 134 -10.64 5.94 -9.46
C LEU A 134 -9.26 5.94 -10.13
N PRO A 135 -8.93 6.98 -10.91
CA PRO A 135 -7.69 7.00 -11.66
C PRO A 135 -6.47 7.06 -10.73
N ARG A 136 -5.38 6.39 -11.14
CA ARG A 136 -4.11 6.53 -10.43
C ARG A 136 -3.61 7.95 -10.56
N LYS A 137 -3.21 8.53 -9.43
CA LYS A 137 -2.53 9.82 -9.41
C LYS A 137 -1.15 9.68 -10.05
N GLU A 138 -0.92 10.46 -11.11
CA GLU A 138 0.38 10.53 -11.77
C GLU A 138 1.22 11.64 -11.16
N TRP A 139 2.42 11.30 -10.73
CA TRP A 139 3.42 12.26 -10.29
C TRP A 139 4.35 12.60 -11.45
N LYS A 140 4.35 13.86 -11.87
CA LYS A 140 5.28 14.37 -12.88
C LYS A 140 6.67 14.56 -12.27
N ASP A 141 7.69 14.32 -13.07
CA ASP A 141 9.09 14.63 -12.73
C ASP A 141 9.68 13.87 -11.52
N LEU A 142 9.07 12.75 -11.12
CA LEU A 142 9.64 11.83 -10.14
C LEU A 142 10.56 10.79 -10.80
N PRO A 143 11.68 10.43 -10.18
CA PRO A 143 12.46 9.26 -10.57
C PRO A 143 11.58 8.00 -10.54
N ARG A 144 11.73 7.15 -11.56
CA ARG A 144 11.07 5.84 -11.64
C ARG A 144 11.97 4.74 -11.11
#